data_AF-A0A5N6E7V1-F1
#
_entry.id   AF-A0A5N6E7V1-F1
#
_cell.length_a   1.000
_cell.length_b   1.000
_cell.length_c   1.000
_cell.angle_alpha   90.00
_cell.angle_beta   90.00
_cell.angle_gamma   90.00
#
_symmetry.space_group_name_H-M   'P 1'
#
loop_
_entity.id
_entity.type
_entity.pdbx_description
1 polymer ?
#
loop_
_entity_poly.entity_id
_entity_poly.type
_entity_poly.pdbx_seq_one_letter_code
_entity_poly.pdbx_strand_id
1 'polypeptide(L)' 'MSSAAADSRKRRAARACLACRKRKTRCDVARSGMPCNNCRLDGVECVVIKSRRGRYVARTKVHMMSRPLF' A
#
# COMPACT_ATOMS: atom_id res chain seq x y z
N MET A 1 -30.87 -8.05 -15.71
CA MET A 1 -29.58 -8.63 -15.26
C MET A 1 -28.48 -8.22 -16.24
N SER A 2 -27.84 -7.08 -16.02
CA SER A 2 -26.71 -6.54 -16.80
C SER A 2 -26.00 -5.52 -15.88
N SER A 3 -24.68 -5.36 -15.83
CA SER A 3 -23.78 -5.23 -16.98
C SER A 3 -22.32 -5.57 -16.63
N ALA A 4 -21.63 -6.07 -17.64
CA ALA A 4 -20.20 -6.31 -17.73
C ALA A 4 -19.34 -5.04 -17.56
N ALA A 5 -18.10 -5.19 -17.11
CA ALA A 5 -16.89 -4.79 -17.85
C ALA A 5 -15.62 -4.72 -16.97
N ALA A 6 -14.55 -5.29 -17.52
CA ALA A 6 -13.14 -5.14 -17.16
C ALA A 6 -12.67 -5.69 -15.81
N ASP A 7 -12.16 -6.93 -15.86
CA ASP A 7 -11.03 -7.38 -15.04
C ASP A 7 -9.79 -6.53 -15.35
N SER A 8 -9.85 -5.28 -14.94
CA SER A 8 -8.68 -4.46 -14.74
C SER A 8 -8.15 -4.86 -13.38
N ARG A 9 -7.39 -5.97 -13.30
CA ARG A 9 -6.69 -6.48 -12.10
C ARG A 9 -6.41 -5.34 -11.16
N LYS A 10 -7.35 -5.09 -10.23
CA LYS A 10 -7.42 -3.82 -9.49
C LYS A 10 -6.12 -3.73 -8.73
N ARG A 11 -5.15 -2.96 -9.25
CA ARG A 11 -3.77 -2.99 -8.76
C ARG A 11 -3.84 -2.85 -7.25
N ARG A 12 -3.33 -3.86 -6.55
CA ARG A 12 -3.44 -3.94 -5.09
C ARG A 12 -2.82 -2.64 -4.55
N ALA A 13 -3.54 -1.94 -3.69
CA ALA A 13 -3.04 -0.70 -3.14
C ALA A 13 -1.66 -0.98 -2.52
N ALA A 14 -0.64 -0.20 -2.91
CA ALA A 14 0.72 -0.38 -2.39
C ALA A 14 0.77 -0.17 -0.87
N ARG A 15 -0.27 0.47 -0.30
CA ARG A 15 -0.46 0.71 1.12
C ARG A 15 -1.91 0.43 1.49
N ALA A 16 -2.11 -0.03 2.72
CA ALA A 16 -3.42 -0.24 3.33
C ALA A 16 -3.52 0.59 4.61
N CYS A 17 -4.69 1.16 4.88
CA CYS A 17 -4.98 1.87 6.13
C CYS A 17 -4.95 0.93 7.34
N LEU A 18 -4.86 1.50 8.55
CA LEU A 18 -4.81 0.75 9.81
C LEU A 18 -6.05 -0.10 10.04
N ALA A 19 -7.24 0.46 9.78
CA ALA A 19 -8.50 -0.27 9.94
C ALA A 19 -8.56 -1.52 9.05
N CYS A 20 -8.26 -1.39 7.76
CA CYS A 20 -8.23 -2.53 6.83
C CYS A 20 -7.12 -3.53 7.16
N ARG A 21 -5.95 -3.08 7.67
CA ARG A 21 -4.89 -3.97 8.15
C ARG A 21 -5.36 -4.81 9.34
N LYS A 22 -6.00 -4.18 10.33
CA LYS A 22 -6.52 -4.86 11.53
C LYS A 22 -7.60 -5.89 11.15
N ARG A 23 -8.47 -5.54 10.20
CA ARG A 23 -9.54 -6.40 9.68
C ARG A 23 -9.06 -7.42 8.65
N LYS A 24 -7.80 -7.34 8.20
CA LYS A 24 -7.21 -8.17 7.14
C LYS A 24 -8.00 -8.14 5.83
N THR A 25 -8.70 -7.04 5.55
CA THR A 25 -9.48 -6.86 4.32
C THR A 25 -8.69 -6.12 3.25
N ARG A 26 -9.11 -6.26 1.99
CA ARG A 26 -8.49 -5.54 0.87
C ARG A 26 -8.75 -4.03 1.01
N CYS A 27 -7.67 -3.27 1.19
CA CYS A 27 -7.75 -1.81 1.18
C CYS A 27 -7.62 -1.27 -0.24
N ASP A 28 -8.49 -0.34 -0.61
CA ASP A 28 -8.54 0.35 -1.90
C ASP A 28 -8.24 1.84 -1.78
N VAL A 29 -7.64 2.28 -0.66
CA VAL A 29 -7.28 3.68 -0.37
C VAL A 29 -6.39 4.33 -1.45
N ALA A 30 -5.53 3.55 -2.11
CA ALA A 30 -4.70 4.07 -3.19
C ALA A 30 -5.47 4.36 -4.48
N ARG A 31 -6.69 3.82 -4.63
CA ARG A 31 -7.55 4.04 -5.81
C ARG A 31 -8.71 4.98 -5.48
N SER A 32 -9.35 4.79 -4.33
CA SER A 32 -10.53 5.57 -3.93
C SER A 32 -10.19 6.89 -3.23
N GLY A 33 -8.92 7.10 -2.87
CA GLY A 33 -8.51 8.19 -1.99
C GLY A 33 -8.80 7.89 -0.53
N MET A 34 -8.69 8.91 0.33
CA MET A 34 -9.11 8.85 1.73
C MET A 34 -10.49 9.51 1.85
N PRO A 35 -11.45 8.88 2.54
CA PRO A 35 -11.39 7.57 3.19
C PRO A 35 -11.48 6.38 2.20
N CYS A 36 -10.94 5.23 2.59
CA CYS A 36 -11.07 3.98 1.83
C CYS A 36 -12.55 3.53 1.77
N ASN A 37 -12.95 2.72 0.77
CA ASN A 37 -14.36 2.40 0.61
C ASN A 37 -14.93 1.61 1.80
N ASN A 38 -14.17 0.64 2.32
CA ASN A 38 -14.57 -0.07 3.54
C ASN A 38 -14.70 0.90 4.73
N CYS A 39 -13.70 1.76 4.93
CA CYS A 39 -13.66 2.73 6.02
C CYS A 39 -14.86 3.68 5.99
N ARG A 40 -15.26 4.10 4.77
CA ARG A 40 -16.44 4.94 4.54
C ARG A 40 -17.74 4.21 4.89
N LEU A 41 -17.87 2.95 4.49
CA LEU A 41 -19.05 2.13 4.81
C LEU A 41 -19.15 1.81 6.30
N ASP A 42 -18.00 1.59 6.93
CA ASP A 42 -17.88 1.27 8.35
C ASP A 42 -18.00 2.52 9.25
N GLY A 43 -17.93 3.73 8.68
CA GLY A 43 -17.91 4.97 9.45
C GLY A 43 -16.69 5.13 10.36
N VAL A 44 -15.58 4.46 10.05
CA VAL A 44 -14.35 4.48 10.88
C VAL A 44 -13.26 5.35 10.28
N GLU A 45 -12.36 5.82 11.15
CA GLU A 45 -11.25 6.66 10.74
C GLU A 45 -10.26 5.93 9.80
N CYS A 46 -10.03 6.52 8.63
CA CYS A 46 -9.15 5.95 7.60
C CYS A 46 -7.71 6.49 7.73
N VAL A 47 -6.92 5.92 8.63
CA VAL A 47 -5.52 6.34 8.82
C VAL A 47 -4.56 5.51 7.97
N VAL A 48 -3.83 6.15 7.04
CA VAL A 48 -2.74 5.52 6.26
C VAL A 48 -1.38 6.01 6.76
N ILE A 49 -0.62 5.13 7.43
CA ILE A 49 0.75 5.45 7.82
C ILE A 49 1.71 5.20 6.66
N LYS A 50 2.69 6.10 6.46
CA LYS A 50 3.83 5.84 5.57
C LYS A 50 4.61 4.62 6.10
N SER A 51 5.10 3.78 5.20
CA SER A 51 5.94 2.63 5.58
C SER A 51 7.18 3.14 6.32
N ARG A 52 7.36 2.69 7.57
CA ARG A 52 8.59 2.89 8.35
C ARG A 52 9.72 1.95 7.97
N ARG A 53 9.49 0.97 7.08
CA ARG A 53 10.60 0.24 6.45
C ARG A 53 11.41 1.31 5.76
N GLY A 54 12.56 1.66 6.37
CA GLY A 54 13.42 2.70 5.89
C GLY A 54 13.59 2.49 4.40
N ARG A 55 13.67 3.60 3.66
CA ARG A 55 14.51 3.54 2.48
C ARG A 55 15.85 3.07 3.06
N TYR A 56 16.16 1.78 2.96
CA TYR A 56 17.51 1.43 2.59
C TYR A 56 17.64 2.25 1.33
N VAL A 57 18.18 3.47 1.46
CA VAL A 57 18.69 4.21 0.33
C VAL A 57 19.45 3.12 -0.36
N ALA A 58 18.90 2.64 -1.49
CA ALA A 58 19.60 1.68 -2.32
C ALA A 58 20.92 2.38 -2.46
N ARG A 59 21.93 1.89 -1.73
CA ARG A 59 23.21 2.57 -1.59
C ARG A 59 23.50 2.86 -3.03
N THR A 60 23.49 4.14 -3.39
CA THR A 60 23.98 4.55 -4.69
C THR A 60 25.26 3.75 -4.86
N LYS A 61 25.45 3.12 -6.02
CA LYS A 61 26.46 2.09 -6.29
C LYS A 61 27.88 2.35 -5.74
N VAL A 62 28.15 3.53 -5.17
CA VAL A 62 29.36 3.98 -4.49
C VAL A 62 29.92 3.01 -3.45
N HIS A 63 29.13 2.31 -2.62
CA HIS A 63 29.70 1.48 -1.55
C HIS A 63 29.78 -0.02 -1.93
N MET A 64 29.55 -0.43 -3.18
CA MET A 64 29.84 -1.82 -3.59
C MET A 64 31.35 -2.05 -3.84
N MET A 65 32.17 -0.99 -3.91
CA MET A 65 33.58 -1.06 -4.32
C MET A 65 34.59 -0.82 -3.18
N SER A 66 34.21 -1.06 -1.92
CA SER A 66 35.13 -0.85 -0.78
C SER A 66 34.99 -1.88 0.34
N ARG A 67 34.37 -3.04 0.09
CA ARG A 67 34.47 -4.20 1.00
C ARG A 67 35.60 -5.10 0.51
N PRO A 68 36.80 -5.07 1.13
CA PRO A 68 37.80 -6.08 0.84
C PRO A 68 37.23 -7.45 1.22
N LEU A 69 37.29 -8.40 0.29
CA LEU A 69 37.13 -9.81 0.60
C LEU A 69 38.45 -10.28 1.24
N PHE A 70 38.55 -10.13 2.55
CA PHE A 70 39.41 -10.94 3.40
C PHE A 70 38.57 -11.38 4.61
#